data_AF-A0A2V9A7J9-F1
#
_entry.id   AF-A0A2V9A7J9-F1
#
_cell.length_a   1.000
_cell.length_b   1.000
_cell.length_c   1.000
_cell.angle_alpha   90.00
_cell.angle_beta   90.00
_cell.angle_gamma   90.00
#
_symmetry.space_group_name_H-M   'P 1'
#
loop_
_entity.id
_entity.type
_entity.pdbx_description
1 polymer ?
#
loop_
_entity_poly.entity_id
_entity_poly.type
_entity_poly.pdbx_seq_one_letter_code
_entity_poly.pdbx_strand_id
1 'polypeptide(L)'
;MGKAQPEKGLKAAKKMLQEFPVIGEPRAEKILLCAKLAPIAAVLSAFVHVPAWLFAAEPGKNYAADYRAAREILDAGLPRTFEARQKAYQLLNGTVRLLSG
;
A
#
# COMPACT_ATOMS: atom_id res chain seq x y z
N MET A 1 -15.23 12.91 25.39
CA MET A 1 -14.80 13.48 24.09
C MET A 1 -14.46 12.36 23.12
N GLY A 2 -15.16 12.29 21.98
CA GLY A 2 -15.12 11.15 21.05
C GLY A 2 -13.79 10.95 20.32
N LYS A 3 -13.24 9.74 20.38
CA LYS A 3 -12.05 9.29 19.64
C LYS A 3 -12.36 8.09 18.73
N ALA A 4 -13.57 8.01 18.17
CA ALA A 4 -14.01 6.92 17.28
C ALA A 4 -14.16 7.34 15.79
N GLN A 5 -13.66 8.52 15.41
CA GLN A 5 -13.89 9.12 14.09
C GLN A 5 -12.75 9.00 13.04
N PRO A 6 -11.45 8.87 13.38
CA PRO A 6 -10.40 8.93 12.34
C PRO A 6 -10.39 7.68 11.44
N GLU A 7 -10.66 6.50 11.98
CA GLU A 7 -10.68 5.24 11.23
C GLU A 7 -11.88 5.09 10.29
N LYS A 8 -13.07 5.57 10.72
CA LYS A 8 -14.26 5.62 9.88
C LYS A 8 -14.08 6.64 8.75
N GLY A 9 -13.52 7.81 9.05
CA GLY A 9 -13.17 8.82 8.05
C GLY A 9 -12.18 8.30 7.01
N LEU A 10 -11.17 7.53 7.44
CA LEU A 10 -10.18 6.96 6.53
C LEU A 10 -10.75 5.89 5.58
N LYS A 11 -11.62 5.01 6.10
CA LYS A 11 -12.33 4.03 5.27
C LYS A 11 -13.23 4.71 4.24
N ALA A 12 -13.95 5.75 4.66
CA ALA A 12 -14.78 6.56 3.76
C ALA A 12 -13.93 7.28 2.70
N ALA A 13 -12.80 7.87 3.08
CA ALA A 13 -11.87 8.52 2.16
C ALA A 13 -11.31 7.53 1.13
N LYS A 14 -10.91 6.32 1.54
CA LYS A 14 -10.49 5.27 0.61
C LYS A 14 -11.59 4.92 -0.39
N LYS A 15 -12.82 4.72 0.11
CA LYS A 15 -13.97 4.38 -0.73
C LYS A 15 -14.30 5.50 -1.72
N MET A 16 -14.31 6.75 -1.27
CA MET A 16 -14.53 7.93 -2.12
C MET A 16 -13.46 8.05 -3.21
N LEU A 17 -12.18 7.80 -2.87
CA LEU A 17 -11.12 7.76 -3.87
C LEU A 17 -11.34 6.67 -4.92
N GLN A 18 -11.92 5.52 -4.55
CA GLN A 18 -12.19 4.41 -5.45
C GLN A 18 -13.39 4.64 -6.39
N GLU A 19 -14.21 5.68 -6.16
CA GLU A 19 -15.31 6.04 -7.07
C GLU A 19 -14.80 6.68 -8.37
N PHE A 20 -13.56 7.17 -8.40
CA PHE A 20 -12.92 7.65 -9.62
C PHE A 20 -12.48 6.46 -10.50
N PRO A 21 -12.81 6.46 -11.80
CA PRO A 21 -12.67 5.28 -12.68
C PRO A 21 -11.23 4.77 -12.85
N VAL A 22 -10.22 5.59 -12.54
CA VAL A 22 -8.80 5.24 -12.67
C VAL A 22 -8.10 4.96 -11.33
N ILE A 23 -8.83 5.03 -10.21
CA ILE A 23 -8.27 4.89 -8.87
C ILE A 23 -8.74 3.57 -8.25
N GLY A 24 -7.97 2.51 -8.51
CA GLY A 24 -8.11 1.26 -7.75
C GLY A 24 -7.57 1.38 -6.32
N GLU A 25 -7.79 0.33 -5.52
CA GLU A 25 -7.29 0.22 -4.14
C GLU A 25 -5.80 0.57 -3.96
N PRO A 26 -4.86 0.07 -4.80
CA PRO A 26 -3.45 0.45 -4.70
C PRO A 26 -3.21 1.96 -4.81
N ARG A 27 -3.94 2.62 -5.70
CA ARG A 27 -3.77 4.04 -5.99
C ARG A 27 -4.44 4.91 -4.90
N ALA A 28 -5.59 4.48 -4.38
CA ALA A 28 -6.21 5.11 -3.22
C ALA A 28 -5.28 5.06 -1.99
N GLU A 29 -4.71 3.88 -1.70
CA GLU A 29 -3.79 3.71 -0.56
C GLU A 29 -2.49 4.50 -0.71
N LYS A 30 -1.94 4.58 -1.93
CA LYS A 30 -0.82 5.49 -2.24
C LYS A 30 -1.16 6.94 -1.87
N ILE A 31 -2.31 7.44 -2.28
CA ILE A 31 -2.74 8.83 -2.00
C ILE A 31 -2.80 9.05 -0.49
N LEU A 32 -3.42 8.14 0.26
CA LEU A 32 -3.55 8.23 1.71
C LEU A 32 -2.18 8.22 2.43
N LEU A 33 -1.23 7.40 1.97
CA LEU A 33 0.13 7.38 2.48
C LEU A 33 0.91 8.65 2.15
N CYS A 34 0.93 9.06 0.89
CA CYS A 34 1.72 10.20 0.42
C CYS A 34 1.21 11.54 0.95
N ALA A 35 -0.11 11.69 1.10
CA ALA A 35 -0.74 12.87 1.69
C ALA A 35 -0.64 12.92 3.22
N LYS A 36 0.05 11.95 3.86
CA LYS A 36 0.19 11.81 5.31
C LYS A 36 -1.16 11.73 6.05
N LEU A 37 -2.18 11.14 5.40
CA LEU A 37 -3.51 10.94 5.98
C LEU A 37 -3.62 9.62 6.74
N ALA A 38 -2.89 8.59 6.30
CA ALA A 38 -2.74 7.36 7.06
C ALA A 38 -1.41 6.66 6.78
N PRO A 39 -0.74 6.12 7.81
CA PRO A 39 0.52 5.38 7.65
C PRO A 39 0.22 3.98 7.13
N ILE A 40 -0.31 3.91 5.92
CA ILE A 40 -0.74 2.72 5.20
C ILE A 40 0.51 2.14 4.51
N ALA A 41 0.85 0.85 4.71
CA ALA A 41 1.96 0.16 4.03
C ALA A 41 1.68 -0.06 2.52
N ALA A 42 1.45 1.02 1.76
CA ALA A 42 0.92 0.97 0.41
C ALA A 42 1.81 0.09 -0.48
N VAL A 43 1.19 -0.78 -1.28
CA VAL A 43 1.89 -1.59 -2.28
C VAL A 43 1.69 -0.96 -3.65
N LEU A 44 2.74 -0.91 -4.47
CA LEU A 44 2.62 -0.43 -5.84
C LEU A 44 1.93 -1.49 -6.69
N SER A 45 0.97 -1.10 -7.53
CA SER A 45 0.20 -2.04 -8.34
C SER A 45 1.04 -2.87 -9.31
N ALA A 46 2.20 -2.36 -9.76
CA ALA A 46 3.12 -3.08 -10.63
C ALA A 46 4.09 -4.02 -9.87
N PHE A 47 4.20 -3.90 -8.55
CA PHE A 47 5.19 -4.62 -7.73
C PHE A 47 4.56 -5.44 -6.63
N VAL A 48 3.34 -5.90 -6.85
CA VAL A 48 2.61 -6.70 -5.88
C VAL A 48 3.36 -7.99 -5.51
N HIS A 49 4.09 -8.59 -6.43
CA HIS A 49 4.84 -9.82 -6.16
C HIS A 49 6.17 -9.59 -5.43
N VAL A 50 6.71 -8.36 -5.42
CA VAL A 50 8.05 -8.10 -4.84
C VAL A 50 8.09 -8.39 -3.33
N PRO A 51 7.12 -7.95 -2.51
CA PRO A 51 7.07 -8.36 -1.11
C PRO A 51 6.97 -9.88 -0.95
N ALA A 52 6.16 -10.56 -1.77
CA ALA A 52 6.06 -12.01 -1.68
C ALA A 52 7.41 -12.70 -1.98
N TRP A 53 8.15 -12.26 -3.00
CA TRP A 53 9.49 -12.79 -3.30
C TRP A 53 10.51 -12.52 -2.20
N LEU A 54 10.56 -11.29 -1.67
CA LEU A 54 11.51 -10.92 -0.61
C LEU A 54 11.30 -11.73 0.67
N PHE A 55 10.07 -12.17 0.92
CA PHE A 55 9.68 -12.89 2.13
C PHE A 55 9.30 -14.36 1.86
N ALA A 56 9.65 -14.90 0.69
CA ALA A 56 9.37 -16.29 0.28
C ALA A 56 7.91 -16.74 0.51
N ALA A 57 6.95 -15.88 0.20
CA ALA A 57 5.52 -16.15 0.29
C ALA A 57 4.97 -16.66 -1.05
N GLU A 58 3.99 -17.57 -0.98
CA GLU A 58 3.30 -18.09 -2.16
C GLU A 58 2.42 -17.02 -2.84
N PRO A 59 2.35 -17.00 -4.19
CA PRO A 59 1.41 -16.15 -4.91
C PRO A 59 -0.05 -16.45 -4.55
N GLY A 60 -0.86 -15.40 -4.49
CA GLY A 60 -2.31 -15.48 -4.37
C GLY A 60 -2.97 -15.96 -5.67
N LYS A 61 -4.26 -16.33 -5.55
CA LYS A 61 -5.06 -16.87 -6.67
C LYS A 61 -5.43 -15.81 -7.73
N ASN A 62 -5.30 -14.54 -7.39
CA ASN A 62 -5.61 -13.41 -8.26
C ASN A 62 -4.92 -12.14 -7.73
N TYR A 63 -4.89 -11.11 -8.57
CA TYR A 63 -4.25 -9.84 -8.26
C TYR A 63 -4.71 -9.20 -6.93
N ALA A 64 -6.00 -9.28 -6.59
CA ALA A 64 -6.51 -8.70 -5.35
C ALA A 64 -5.98 -9.47 -4.12
N ALA A 65 -5.91 -10.79 -4.20
CA ALA A 65 -5.31 -11.63 -3.18
C ALA A 65 -3.80 -11.37 -3.05
N ASP A 66 -3.09 -11.26 -4.18
CA ASP A 66 -1.67 -10.88 -4.20
C ASP A 66 -1.44 -9.51 -3.54
N TYR A 67 -2.27 -8.52 -3.88
CA TYR A 67 -2.17 -7.18 -3.33
C TYR A 67 -2.34 -7.18 -1.82
N ARG A 68 -3.37 -7.90 -1.34
CA ARG A 68 -3.64 -8.03 0.09
C ARG A 68 -2.52 -8.75 0.83
N ALA A 69 -2.01 -9.85 0.29
CA ALA A 69 -0.91 -10.59 0.90
C ALA A 69 0.36 -9.73 0.97
N ALA A 70 0.74 -9.09 -0.13
CA ALA A 70 1.86 -8.16 -0.18
C ALA A 70 1.71 -7.02 0.83
N ARG A 71 0.48 -6.51 0.97
CA ARG A 71 0.16 -5.48 1.93
C ARG A 71 0.32 -5.94 3.37
N GLU A 72 -0.18 -7.12 3.70
CA GLU A 72 -0.09 -7.70 5.04
C GLU A 72 1.38 -7.98 5.43
N ILE A 73 2.19 -8.47 4.48
CA ILE A 73 3.64 -8.66 4.66
C ILE A 73 4.33 -7.34 5.03
N LEU A 74 4.09 -6.28 4.26
CA LEU A 74 4.69 -4.98 4.53
C LEU A 74 4.14 -4.34 5.81
N ASP A 75 2.86 -4.54 6.13
CA ASP A 75 2.25 -4.01 7.34
C ASP A 75 2.86 -4.63 8.60
N ALA A 76 3.17 -5.93 8.57
CA ALA A 76 3.83 -6.65 9.64
C ALA A 76 5.33 -6.32 9.76
N GLY A 77 6.03 -6.13 8.64
CA GLY A 77 7.47 -5.89 8.61
C GLY A 77 7.90 -4.43 8.80
N LEU A 78 7.00 -3.46 8.61
CA LEU A 78 7.35 -2.04 8.65
C LEU A 78 6.71 -1.30 9.84
N PRO A 79 7.47 -0.44 10.54
CA PRO A 79 6.91 0.47 11.52
C PRO A 79 5.70 1.23 10.99
N ARG A 80 4.68 1.43 11.84
CA ARG A 80 3.45 2.16 11.50
C ARG A 80 3.64 3.68 11.52
N THR A 81 4.73 4.14 10.92
CA THR A 81 5.09 5.56 10.77
C THR A 81 5.01 5.96 9.30
N PHE A 82 4.69 7.24 9.05
CA PHE A 82 4.67 7.75 7.68
C PHE A 82 6.03 7.64 7.02
N GLU A 83 7.09 8.04 7.73
CA GLU A 83 8.45 8.05 7.20
C GLU A 83 8.92 6.66 6.74
N ALA A 84 8.78 5.64 7.60
CA ALA A 84 9.21 4.29 7.26
C ALA A 84 8.45 3.74 6.04
N ARG A 85 7.12 3.93 6.01
CA ARG A 85 6.26 3.40 4.94
C ARG A 85 6.41 4.18 3.63
N GLN A 86 6.60 5.50 3.69
CA GLN A 86 6.89 6.33 2.51
C GLN A 86 8.27 5.98 1.92
N LYS A 87 9.28 5.74 2.77
CA LYS A 87 10.62 5.32 2.33
C LYS A 87 10.57 3.94 1.69
N ALA A 88 9.90 2.97 2.31
CA ALA A 88 9.70 1.64 1.74
C ALA A 88 8.98 1.70 0.39
N TYR A 89 7.91 2.48 0.28
CA TYR A 89 7.18 2.69 -0.98
C TYR A 89 8.09 3.25 -2.09
N GLN A 90 8.93 4.23 -1.76
CA GLN A 90 9.87 4.82 -2.73
C GLN A 90 10.97 3.85 -3.16
N LEU A 91 11.52 3.05 -2.24
CA LEU A 91 12.56 2.07 -2.55
C LEU A 91 12.02 0.95 -3.45
N LEU A 92 10.83 0.41 -3.13
CA LEU A 92 10.17 -0.60 -3.96
C LEU A 92 9.81 -0.08 -5.36
N ASN A 93 9.47 1.21 -5.47
CA ASN A 93 9.27 1.87 -6.77
C ASN A 93 10.58 2.12 -7.53
N GLY A 94 11.67 2.44 -6.81
CA GLY A 94 12.98 2.77 -7.36
C GLY A 94 13.73 1.57 -7.95
N THR A 95 13.48 0.35 -7.45
CA THR A 95 14.09 -0.89 -7.97
C THR A 95 13.90 -1.08 -9.48
N VAL A 96 12.83 -0.52 -10.06
CA VAL A 96 12.56 -0.52 -11.51
C VAL A 96 13.60 0.25 -12.30
N ARG A 97 14.07 1.37 -11.76
CA ARG A 97 14.99 2.25 -12.49
C ARG A 97 16.39 1.66 -12.63
N LEU A 98 16.71 0.63 -11.83
CA LEU A 98 17.98 -0.10 -11.87
C LEU A 98 17.92 -1.37 -12.73
N LEU A 99 16.73 -1.90 -13.04
CA LEU A 99 16.54 -3.10 -13.86
C LEU A 99 16.10 -2.78 -15.30
N SER A 100 15.90 -1.49 -15.63
CA SER A 100 15.59 -0.99 -16.97
C SER A 100 16.72 -0.14 -17.56
N GLY A 101 17.94 -0.26 -17.01
CA GLY A 101 19.16 0.36 -17.51
C GLY A 101 20.11 -0.66 -18.10
#